data_AF-A0A6C0UN95-F1
#
_entry.id   AF-A0A6C0UN95-F1
#
_cell.length_a   1.000
_cell.length_b   1.000
_cell.length_c   1.000
_cell.angle_alpha   90.00
_cell.angle_beta   90.00
_cell.angle_gamma   90.00
#
_symmetry.space_group_name_H-M   'P 1'
#
loop_
_entity.id
_entity.type
_entity.pdbx_description
1 polymer ?
#
loop_
_entity_poly.entity_id
_entity_poly.type
_entity_poly.pdbx_seq_one_letter_code
_entity_poly.pdbx_strand_id
1 'polypeptide(L)'
;MTITDADRETFQSTVEDFQPQITEDMCLPTALKNVLDEFAERHGADSPLSLSDLNDICDYRAGSASTSQNVPPKLDPEIEEYGIETRIIFNASFEDLQAIIDDNDRSLPLVELDSAYFDSVDGYDPRGGIDGYQWDHVIVPFKVNDETVLFYDPFEEIFQRSTRIDSVPTERSKTQFYEWWTNASSRWTMWLQRSDQQVLTSPRFKEDE
;
A
#
# COMPACT_ATOMS: atom_id res chain seq x y z
N MET A 1 -13.71 11.03 16.06
CA MET A 1 -12.52 11.78 16.51
C MET A 1 -11.82 12.38 15.29
N THR A 2 -10.98 13.42 15.45
CA THR A 2 -10.18 14.03 14.37
C THR A 2 -8.76 13.44 14.33
N ILE A 3 -8.04 13.53 13.20
CA ILE A 3 -6.59 13.21 13.13
C ILE A 3 -5.86 14.21 14.02
N THR A 4 -5.10 13.70 14.98
CA THR A 4 -4.34 14.49 15.95
C THR A 4 -2.93 14.78 15.44
N ASP A 5 -2.21 15.70 16.08
CA ASP A 5 -0.81 15.97 15.72
C ASP A 5 0.09 14.75 15.98
N ALA A 6 -0.19 13.98 17.04
CA ALA A 6 0.50 12.73 17.31
C ALA A 6 0.30 11.69 16.18
N ASP A 7 -0.89 11.67 15.55
CA ASP A 7 -1.15 10.78 14.42
C ASP A 7 -0.32 11.19 13.19
N ARG A 8 -0.15 12.50 12.98
CA ARG A 8 0.67 13.04 11.89
C ARG A 8 2.15 12.78 12.12
N GLU A 9 2.62 12.95 13.35
CA GLU A 9 4.00 12.63 13.74
C GLU A 9 4.30 11.14 13.54
N THR A 10 3.40 10.26 14.00
CA THR A 10 3.54 8.81 13.81
C THR A 10 3.51 8.43 12.32
N PHE A 11 2.61 9.06 11.55
CA PHE A 11 2.57 8.89 10.11
C PHE A 11 3.90 9.29 9.48
N GLN A 12 4.40 10.49 9.76
CA GLN A 12 5.65 11.00 9.21
C GLN A 12 6.85 10.13 9.57
N SER A 13 6.96 9.67 10.81
CA SER A 13 8.05 8.76 11.19
C SER A 13 7.95 7.40 10.50
N THR A 14 6.73 6.92 10.22
CA THR A 14 6.55 5.62 9.54
C THR A 14 6.88 5.72 8.06
N VAL A 15 6.43 6.79 7.39
CA VAL A 15 6.59 6.94 5.94
C VAL A 15 7.92 7.57 5.54
N GLU A 16 8.75 8.03 6.48
CA GLU A 16 10.10 8.54 6.20
C GLU A 16 10.99 7.46 5.55
N ASP A 17 10.80 6.21 5.94
CA ASP A 17 11.52 5.06 5.36
C ASP A 17 10.82 4.47 4.13
N PHE A 18 9.63 4.98 3.77
CA PHE A 18 8.89 4.49 2.61
C PHE A 18 9.54 4.97 1.32
N GLN A 19 9.65 4.06 0.37
CA GLN A 19 10.19 4.36 -0.94
C GLN A 19 9.08 4.86 -1.87
N PRO A 20 9.25 6.00 -2.53
CA PRO A 20 8.34 6.43 -3.59
C PRO A 20 8.53 5.57 -4.84
N GLN A 21 7.49 5.48 -5.66
CA GLN A 21 7.55 4.70 -6.89
C GLN A 21 8.44 5.39 -7.92
N ILE A 22 9.22 4.59 -8.66
CA ILE A 22 10.22 5.10 -9.61
C ILE A 22 9.57 5.47 -10.95
N THR A 23 8.55 4.72 -11.38
CA THR A 23 7.80 4.92 -12.62
C THR A 23 6.30 5.00 -12.33
N GLU A 24 5.53 5.61 -13.24
CA GLU A 24 4.11 5.92 -13.03
C GLU A 24 3.22 4.67 -12.79
N ASP A 25 3.70 3.49 -13.13
CA ASP A 25 2.98 2.22 -13.17
C ASP A 25 3.41 1.20 -12.10
N MET A 26 4.20 1.63 -11.13
CA MET A 26 4.78 0.80 -10.06
C MET A 26 4.09 0.92 -8.70
N CYS A 27 2.90 1.54 -8.61
CA CYS A 27 2.23 1.80 -7.34
C CYS A 27 2.07 0.54 -6.47
N LEU A 28 1.59 -0.58 -7.04
CA LEU A 28 1.38 -1.83 -6.31
C LEU A 28 2.67 -2.45 -5.73
N PRO A 29 3.70 -2.79 -6.53
CA PRO A 29 4.92 -3.42 -5.98
C PRO A 29 5.65 -2.50 -5.01
N THR A 30 5.64 -1.18 -5.24
CA THR A 30 6.24 -0.21 -4.31
C THR A 30 5.46 -0.14 -3.00
N ALA A 31 4.12 -0.02 -3.04
CA ALA A 31 3.31 0.02 -1.82
C ALA A 31 3.45 -1.28 -1.02
N LEU A 32 3.45 -2.44 -1.71
CA LEU A 32 3.67 -3.73 -1.08
C LEU A 32 5.04 -3.85 -0.44
N LYS A 33 6.10 -3.31 -1.07
CA LYS A 33 7.45 -3.27 -0.46
C LYS A 33 7.44 -2.48 0.84
N ASN A 34 6.89 -1.27 0.81
CA ASN A 34 6.87 -0.40 1.98
C ASN A 34 6.10 -1.04 3.14
N VAL A 35 4.94 -1.63 2.86
CA VAL A 35 4.11 -2.30 3.88
C VAL A 35 4.78 -3.58 4.41
N LEU A 36 5.45 -4.35 3.57
CA LEU A 36 6.19 -5.54 3.98
C LEU A 36 7.39 -5.18 4.87
N ASP A 37 8.14 -4.14 4.50
CA ASP A 37 9.29 -3.66 5.25
C ASP A 37 8.89 -3.13 6.62
N GLU A 38 7.89 -2.25 6.66
CA GLU A 38 7.33 -1.71 7.90
C GLU A 38 6.87 -2.84 8.81
N PHE A 39 6.15 -3.82 8.27
CA PHE A 39 5.65 -4.93 9.05
C PHE A 39 6.78 -5.82 9.59
N ALA A 40 7.80 -6.12 8.77
CA ALA A 40 8.96 -6.89 9.21
C ALA A 40 9.73 -6.14 10.32
N GLU A 41 10.02 -4.86 10.12
CA GLU A 41 10.75 -4.02 11.08
C GLU A 41 9.99 -3.88 12.41
N ARG A 42 8.68 -3.61 12.35
CA ARG A 42 7.81 -3.52 13.54
C ARG A 42 7.82 -4.81 14.37
N HIS A 43 8.09 -5.95 13.74
CA HIS A 43 8.22 -7.25 14.40
C HIS A 43 9.68 -7.70 14.60
N GLY A 44 10.66 -6.82 14.40
CA GLY A 44 12.07 -7.06 14.66
C GLY A 44 12.71 -8.07 13.71
N ALA A 45 12.24 -8.12 12.46
CA ALA A 45 12.75 -8.96 11.39
C ALA A 45 13.21 -8.12 10.20
N ASP A 46 14.12 -8.67 9.40
CA ASP A 46 14.46 -8.07 8.12
C ASP A 46 13.37 -8.36 7.09
N SER A 47 13.22 -7.43 6.14
CA SER A 47 12.32 -7.64 5.01
C SER A 47 12.72 -8.89 4.21
N PRO A 48 11.78 -9.80 3.96
CA PRO A 48 12.11 -11.07 3.31
C PRO A 48 12.36 -10.93 1.81
N LEU A 49 11.86 -9.86 1.17
CA LEU A 49 11.80 -9.75 -0.30
C LEU A 49 12.33 -8.40 -0.78
N SER A 50 13.06 -8.42 -1.90
CA SER A 50 13.46 -7.21 -2.61
C SER A 50 12.32 -6.64 -3.44
N LEU A 51 12.42 -5.37 -3.86
CA LEU A 51 11.48 -4.79 -4.81
C LEU A 51 11.46 -5.54 -6.15
N SER A 52 12.59 -6.15 -6.53
CA SER A 52 12.66 -6.98 -7.75
C SER A 52 11.80 -8.23 -7.62
N ASP A 53 11.84 -8.90 -6.46
CA ASP A 53 11.01 -10.09 -6.21
C ASP A 53 9.53 -9.72 -6.22
N LEU A 54 9.18 -8.56 -5.61
CA LEU A 54 7.81 -8.06 -5.60
C LEU A 54 7.31 -7.64 -6.98
N ASN A 55 8.17 -7.15 -7.87
CA ASN A 55 7.79 -6.90 -9.27
C ASN A 55 7.34 -8.20 -9.95
N ASP A 56 8.07 -9.30 -9.76
CA ASP A 56 7.72 -10.60 -10.34
C ASP A 56 6.43 -11.18 -9.73
N ILE A 57 6.25 -11.03 -8.42
CA ILE A 57 5.04 -11.42 -7.69
C ILE A 57 3.81 -10.64 -8.20
N CYS A 58 3.96 -9.34 -8.41
CA CYS A 58 2.90 -8.46 -8.89
C CYS A 58 2.64 -8.57 -10.40
N ASP A 59 3.36 -9.42 -11.13
CA ASP A 59 3.37 -9.47 -12.60
C ASP A 59 3.69 -8.11 -13.25
N TYR A 60 4.45 -7.26 -12.55
CA TYR A 60 4.76 -5.91 -13.02
C TYR A 60 5.57 -5.97 -14.32
N ARG A 61 5.11 -5.20 -15.31
CA ARG A 61 5.86 -4.93 -16.54
C ARG A 61 5.76 -3.47 -16.86
N ALA A 62 6.91 -2.84 -17.12
CA ALA A 62 6.98 -1.45 -17.51
C ALA A 62 6.07 -1.17 -18.72
N GLY A 63 5.17 -0.19 -18.56
CA GLY A 63 4.14 0.20 -19.52
C GLY A 63 2.85 -0.63 -19.47
N SER A 64 2.74 -1.65 -18.62
CA SER A 64 1.56 -2.52 -18.49
C SER A 64 0.99 -2.58 -17.07
N ALA A 65 1.59 -1.84 -16.11
CA ALA A 65 1.25 -1.89 -14.69
C ALA A 65 1.34 -3.31 -14.10
N SER A 66 0.72 -3.51 -12.93
CA SER A 66 0.74 -4.76 -12.16
C SER A 66 -0.66 -5.40 -12.12
N THR A 67 -0.74 -6.66 -11.70
CA THR A 67 -2.02 -7.35 -11.46
C THR A 67 -2.15 -7.81 -10.02
N SER A 68 -3.20 -7.36 -9.32
CA SER A 68 -3.43 -7.68 -7.90
C SER A 68 -3.96 -9.11 -7.65
N GLN A 69 -4.70 -9.68 -8.61
CA GLN A 69 -5.37 -10.98 -8.44
C GLN A 69 -4.43 -12.15 -8.15
N ASN A 70 -3.20 -12.07 -8.66
CA ASN A 70 -2.21 -13.12 -8.51
C ASN A 70 -1.22 -12.86 -7.37
N VAL A 71 -1.33 -11.73 -6.66
CA VAL A 71 -0.38 -11.39 -5.61
C VAL A 71 -0.45 -12.40 -4.46
N PRO A 72 -1.59 -12.66 -3.79
CA PRO A 72 -1.62 -13.64 -2.69
C PRO A 72 -1.07 -15.02 -3.05
N PRO A 73 -1.53 -15.71 -4.14
CA PRO A 73 -1.04 -17.06 -4.44
C PRO A 73 0.44 -17.13 -4.84
N LYS A 74 1.06 -16.00 -5.19
CA LYS A 74 2.50 -15.91 -5.48
C LYS A 74 3.33 -15.43 -4.30
N LEU A 75 2.77 -14.55 -3.47
CA LEU A 75 3.45 -13.98 -2.32
C LEU A 75 3.48 -14.97 -1.16
N ASP A 76 2.36 -15.63 -0.85
CA ASP A 76 2.24 -16.52 0.32
C ASP A 76 3.34 -17.60 0.38
N PRO A 77 3.70 -18.31 -0.71
CA PRO A 77 4.79 -19.29 -0.67
C PRO A 77 6.16 -18.70 -0.33
N GLU A 78 6.38 -17.42 -0.61
CA GLU A 78 7.65 -16.73 -0.36
C GLU A 78 7.73 -16.16 1.08
N ILE A 79 6.58 -15.98 1.75
CA ILE A 79 6.51 -15.38 3.08
C ILE A 79 6.00 -16.34 4.18
N GLU A 80 5.51 -17.53 3.81
CA GLU A 80 4.96 -18.51 4.78
C GLU A 80 5.99 -18.96 5.82
N GLU A 81 7.27 -19.08 5.44
CA GLU A 81 8.34 -19.50 6.35
C GLU A 81 8.65 -18.45 7.43
N TYR A 82 8.23 -17.21 7.19
CA TYR A 82 8.29 -16.10 8.15
C TYR A 82 7.07 -16.06 9.08
N GLY A 83 6.12 -16.99 8.91
CA GLY A 83 4.88 -17.02 9.67
C GLY A 83 3.96 -15.85 9.34
N ILE A 84 3.99 -15.40 8.09
CA ILE A 84 3.16 -14.32 7.55
C ILE A 84 2.27 -14.91 6.46
N GLU A 85 1.04 -14.40 6.35
CA GLU A 85 0.11 -14.73 5.27
C GLU A 85 -0.53 -13.45 4.72
N THR A 86 -0.93 -13.52 3.45
CA THR A 86 -1.67 -12.45 2.79
C THR A 86 -3.17 -12.62 3.02
N ARG A 87 -3.86 -11.51 3.28
CA ARG A 87 -5.33 -11.47 3.33
C ARG A 87 -5.84 -10.46 2.33
N ILE A 88 -6.98 -10.79 1.73
CA ILE A 88 -7.68 -9.92 0.80
C ILE A 88 -9.17 -9.93 1.13
N ILE A 89 -9.77 -8.75 1.15
CA ILE A 89 -11.22 -8.58 1.21
C ILE A 89 -11.64 -7.66 0.08
N PHE A 90 -12.81 -7.93 -0.47
CA PHE A 90 -13.43 -7.10 -1.49
C PHE A 90 -14.54 -6.28 -0.87
N ASN A 91 -14.69 -5.04 -1.33
CA ASN A 91 -15.73 -4.12 -0.85
C ASN A 91 -15.64 -3.83 0.66
N ALA A 92 -14.42 -3.69 1.19
CA ALA A 92 -14.24 -3.35 2.59
C ALA A 92 -14.97 -2.03 2.94
N SER A 93 -15.42 -1.94 4.18
CA SER A 93 -15.96 -0.73 4.78
C SER A 93 -14.84 0.08 5.46
N PHE A 94 -15.16 1.30 5.88
CA PHE A 94 -14.24 2.07 6.72
C PHE A 94 -14.00 1.41 8.08
N GLU A 95 -14.98 0.67 8.61
CA GLU A 95 -14.83 -0.09 9.85
C GLU A 95 -13.83 -1.23 9.66
N ASP A 96 -13.85 -1.91 8.51
CA ASP A 96 -12.88 -2.94 8.17
C ASP A 96 -11.47 -2.36 8.03
N LEU A 97 -11.32 -1.23 7.32
CA LEU A 97 -10.01 -0.56 7.22
C LEU A 97 -9.46 -0.15 8.58
N GLN A 98 -10.30 0.45 9.42
CA GLN A 98 -9.92 0.83 10.78
C GLN A 98 -9.48 -0.40 11.59
N ALA A 99 -10.23 -1.49 11.51
CA ALA A 99 -9.91 -2.73 12.22
C ALA A 99 -8.62 -3.40 11.72
N ILE A 100 -8.24 -3.19 10.46
CA ILE A 100 -6.95 -3.64 9.93
C ILE A 100 -5.82 -2.75 10.47
N ILE A 101 -5.99 -1.44 10.38
CA ILE A 101 -5.00 -0.44 10.83
C ILE A 101 -4.70 -0.55 12.33
N ASP A 102 -5.72 -0.76 13.15
CA ASP A 102 -5.60 -0.77 14.62
C ASP A 102 -5.04 -2.09 15.17
N ASP A 103 -4.86 -3.12 14.34
CA ASP A 103 -4.35 -4.43 14.74
C ASP A 103 -2.83 -4.54 14.52
N ASN A 104 -2.09 -4.62 15.63
CA ASN A 104 -0.63 -4.67 15.58
C ASN A 104 -0.06 -5.97 14.98
N ASP A 105 -0.85 -7.03 14.83
CA ASP A 105 -0.43 -8.26 14.15
C ASP A 105 -0.78 -8.24 12.64
N ARG A 106 -1.24 -7.08 12.13
CA ARG A 106 -1.49 -6.80 10.71
C ARG A 106 -0.59 -5.69 10.22
N SER A 107 -0.23 -5.77 8.95
CA SER A 107 0.40 -4.66 8.23
C SER A 107 -0.62 -3.54 7.98
N LEU A 108 -0.12 -2.36 7.59
CA LEU A 108 -0.99 -1.35 7.00
C LEU A 108 -1.71 -1.94 5.77
N PRO A 109 -2.99 -1.56 5.52
CA PRO A 109 -3.71 -2.02 4.35
C PRO A 109 -3.18 -1.38 3.07
N LEU A 110 -3.32 -2.11 1.97
CA LEU A 110 -3.22 -1.62 0.60
C LEU A 110 -4.63 -1.55 0.02
N VAL A 111 -4.95 -0.45 -0.66
CA VAL A 111 -6.24 -0.29 -1.34
C VAL A 111 -6.07 0.23 -2.76
N GLU A 112 -6.99 -0.19 -3.61
CA GLU A 112 -7.12 0.27 -4.98
C GLU A 112 -8.06 1.48 -5.06
N LEU A 113 -7.64 2.52 -5.78
CA LEU A 113 -8.43 3.71 -6.08
C LEU A 113 -8.68 3.80 -7.59
N ASP A 114 -9.86 4.28 -7.95
CA ASP A 114 -10.20 4.67 -9.31
C ASP A 114 -9.28 5.77 -9.83
N SER A 115 -9.03 5.77 -11.15
CA SER A 115 -8.12 6.72 -11.79
C SER A 115 -8.56 8.18 -11.69
N ALA A 116 -9.85 8.47 -11.43
CA ALA A 116 -10.32 9.84 -11.16
C ALA A 116 -9.67 10.45 -9.90
N TYR A 117 -8.96 9.66 -9.10
CA TYR A 117 -8.04 10.16 -8.08
C TYR A 117 -7.07 11.20 -8.66
N PHE A 118 -6.48 10.92 -9.83
CA PHE A 118 -5.47 11.79 -10.43
C PHE A 118 -6.05 13.12 -10.95
N ASP A 119 -7.34 13.14 -11.33
CA ASP A 119 -8.03 14.37 -11.73
C ASP A 119 -8.18 15.37 -10.56
N SER A 120 -8.02 14.89 -9.32
CA SER A 120 -8.05 15.74 -8.12
C SER A 120 -6.72 16.45 -7.83
N VAL A 121 -5.67 16.13 -8.58
CA VAL A 121 -4.33 16.70 -8.39
C VAL A 121 -4.09 17.80 -9.43
N ASP A 122 -4.15 19.05 -8.97
CA ASP A 122 -4.00 20.22 -9.82
C ASP A 122 -2.69 20.17 -10.64
N GLY A 123 -2.83 20.29 -11.96
CA GLY A 123 -1.70 20.39 -12.90
C GLY A 123 -1.07 19.06 -13.30
N TYR A 124 -1.56 17.93 -12.78
CA TYR A 124 -1.16 16.61 -13.26
C TYR A 124 -2.05 16.19 -14.44
N ASP A 125 -1.42 15.73 -15.53
CA ASP A 125 -2.09 15.14 -16.69
C ASP A 125 -1.68 13.67 -16.76
N PRO A 126 -2.55 12.73 -16.31
CA PRO A 126 -2.22 11.32 -16.27
C PRO A 126 -1.96 10.83 -17.69
N ARG A 127 -0.74 10.35 -17.96
CA ARG A 127 -0.48 9.68 -19.22
C ARG A 127 -1.25 8.37 -19.22
N GLY A 128 -2.13 8.19 -20.20
CA GLY A 128 -2.76 6.89 -20.41
C GLY A 128 -1.71 5.81 -20.60
N GLY A 129 -2.00 4.60 -20.12
CA GLY A 129 -1.18 3.42 -20.38
C GLY A 129 -1.05 3.13 -21.88
N ILE A 130 -0.35 2.05 -22.23
CA ILE A 130 -0.14 1.64 -23.63
C ILE A 130 -1.46 1.55 -24.42
N ASP A 131 -2.58 1.24 -23.74
CA ASP A 131 -3.91 1.10 -24.34
C ASP A 131 -4.81 2.36 -24.20
N GLY A 132 -4.27 3.47 -23.69
CA GLY A 132 -5.01 4.71 -23.45
C GLY A 132 -5.92 4.68 -22.21
N TYR A 133 -5.96 3.56 -21.48
CA TYR A 133 -6.62 3.46 -20.18
C TYR A 133 -5.76 4.09 -19.09
N GLN A 134 -6.39 4.85 -18.19
CA GLN A 134 -5.78 5.21 -16.93
C GLN A 134 -5.85 3.99 -16.00
N TRP A 135 -4.73 3.65 -15.38
CA TRP A 135 -4.67 2.52 -14.46
C TRP A 135 -5.23 2.91 -13.10
N ASP A 136 -5.89 1.95 -12.45
CA ASP A 136 -6.23 2.07 -11.03
C ASP A 136 -4.95 2.27 -10.22
N HIS A 137 -5.06 3.04 -9.15
CA HIS A 137 -3.93 3.43 -8.31
C HIS A 137 -3.93 2.69 -6.98
N VAL A 138 -2.75 2.41 -6.43
CA VAL A 138 -2.62 1.72 -5.14
C VAL A 138 -1.95 2.64 -4.13
N ILE A 139 -2.59 2.79 -2.97
CA ILE A 139 -2.11 3.60 -1.86
C ILE A 139 -2.14 2.80 -0.54
N VAL A 140 -1.55 3.38 0.51
CA VAL A 140 -1.48 2.79 1.85
C VAL A 140 -2.28 3.64 2.85
N PRO A 141 -3.52 3.29 3.20
CA PRO A 141 -4.25 3.97 4.27
C PRO A 141 -3.55 3.78 5.61
N PHE A 142 -3.32 4.89 6.30
CA PHE A 142 -2.62 4.91 7.58
C PHE A 142 -3.57 5.14 8.75
N LYS A 143 -4.55 6.02 8.59
CA LYS A 143 -5.55 6.28 9.62
C LYS A 143 -6.89 6.67 9.02
N VAL A 144 -7.95 6.12 9.58
CA VAL A 144 -9.33 6.54 9.30
C VAL A 144 -9.89 7.19 10.57
N ASN A 145 -10.69 8.23 10.40
CA ASN A 145 -11.44 8.82 11.50
C ASN A 145 -12.91 9.06 11.10
N ASP A 146 -13.63 10.00 11.73
CA ASP A 146 -15.03 10.27 11.39
C ASP A 146 -15.21 11.04 10.06
N GLU A 147 -14.23 11.85 9.67
CA GLU A 147 -14.32 12.84 8.58
C GLU A 147 -13.28 12.65 7.47
N THR A 148 -12.09 12.17 7.80
CA THR A 148 -10.92 12.11 6.92
C THR A 148 -10.21 10.76 6.95
N VAL A 149 -9.45 10.51 5.88
CA VAL A 149 -8.50 9.42 5.74
C VAL A 149 -7.12 10.02 5.54
N LEU A 150 -6.16 9.59 6.36
CA LEU A 150 -4.72 9.84 6.19
C LEU A 150 -4.11 8.62 5.52
N PHE A 151 -3.33 8.84 4.48
CA PHE A 151 -2.73 7.77 3.68
C PHE A 151 -1.39 8.20 3.11
N TYR A 152 -0.56 7.20 2.79
CA TYR A 152 0.64 7.37 1.99
C TYR A 152 0.35 7.04 0.53
N ASP A 153 0.89 7.86 -0.38
CA ASP A 153 0.83 7.64 -1.80
C ASP A 153 2.26 7.44 -2.36
N PRO A 154 2.61 6.24 -2.85
CA PRO A 154 3.90 6.00 -3.51
C PRO A 154 4.19 6.94 -4.68
N PHE A 155 3.15 7.51 -5.31
CA PHE A 155 3.26 8.42 -6.46
C PHE A 155 3.75 9.82 -6.09
N GLU A 156 3.89 10.15 -4.80
CA GLU A 156 4.03 11.53 -4.37
C GLU A 156 5.20 12.30 -5.02
N GLU A 157 6.35 11.66 -5.18
CA GLU A 157 7.53 12.31 -5.78
C GLU A 157 7.30 12.62 -7.26
N ILE A 158 6.56 11.76 -7.97
CA ILE A 158 6.23 11.99 -9.38
C ILE A 158 5.30 13.20 -9.51
N PHE A 159 4.33 13.35 -8.60
CA PHE A 159 3.52 14.56 -8.55
C PHE A 159 4.38 15.80 -8.30
N GLN A 160 5.19 15.81 -7.24
CA GLN A 160 6.03 16.98 -6.90
C GLN A 160 6.92 17.39 -8.08
N ARG A 161 7.54 16.43 -8.78
CA ARG A 161 8.40 16.68 -9.94
C ARG A 161 7.61 17.18 -11.16
N SER A 162 6.40 16.66 -11.40
CA SER A 162 5.59 16.99 -12.59
C SER A 162 4.82 18.30 -12.44
N THR A 163 4.26 18.58 -11.27
CA THR A 163 3.37 19.74 -11.03
C THR A 163 4.06 20.90 -10.32
N ARG A 164 5.29 20.71 -9.81
CA ARG A 164 6.05 21.71 -9.01
C ARG A 164 5.30 22.17 -7.75
N ILE A 165 4.45 21.31 -7.19
CA ILE A 165 3.85 21.53 -5.87
C ILE A 165 4.83 21.12 -4.78
N ASP A 166 4.80 21.84 -3.65
CA ASP A 166 5.73 21.62 -2.53
C ASP A 166 5.40 20.35 -1.72
N SER A 167 4.14 19.90 -1.76
CA SER A 167 3.71 18.64 -1.14
C SER A 167 2.45 18.09 -1.81
N VAL A 168 2.32 16.76 -1.79
CA VAL A 168 1.10 16.07 -2.23
C VAL A 168 0.18 15.94 -1.04
N PRO A 169 -1.13 16.11 -1.22
CA PRO A 169 -2.04 15.92 -0.09
C PRO A 169 -2.11 14.47 0.38
N THR A 170 -1.75 14.24 1.64
CA THR A 170 -1.82 12.95 2.33
C THR A 170 -3.13 12.75 3.11
N GLU A 171 -3.98 13.78 3.17
CA GLU A 171 -5.29 13.76 3.84
C GLU A 171 -6.43 14.11 2.87
N ARG A 172 -7.52 13.34 2.96
CA ARG A 172 -8.74 13.54 2.18
C ARG A 172 -9.99 13.32 3.01
N SER A 173 -11.09 13.96 2.62
CA SER A 173 -12.38 13.66 3.25
C SER A 173 -12.80 12.22 2.94
N LYS A 174 -13.48 11.56 3.88
CA LYS A 174 -14.00 10.20 3.67
C LYS A 174 -14.92 10.12 2.46
N THR A 175 -15.68 11.17 2.17
CA THR A 175 -16.54 11.23 0.99
C THR A 175 -15.72 11.10 -0.28
N GLN A 176 -14.70 11.94 -0.46
CA GLN A 176 -13.83 11.88 -1.64
C GLN A 176 -13.07 10.55 -1.73
N PHE A 177 -12.49 10.11 -0.60
CA PHE A 177 -11.80 8.83 -0.55
C PHE A 177 -12.72 7.67 -0.92
N TYR A 178 -13.96 7.68 -0.40
CA TYR A 178 -14.96 6.65 -0.69
C TYR A 178 -15.38 6.66 -2.15
N GLU A 179 -15.50 7.83 -2.79
CA GLU A 179 -15.80 7.93 -4.22
C GLU A 179 -14.74 7.25 -5.08
N TRP A 180 -13.45 7.50 -4.84
CA TRP A 180 -12.37 6.84 -5.58
C TRP A 180 -12.27 5.36 -5.26
N TRP A 181 -12.33 5.03 -3.97
CA TRP A 181 -12.19 3.66 -3.52
C TRP A 181 -13.36 2.78 -3.99
N THR A 182 -14.60 3.29 -4.00
CA THR A 182 -15.75 2.50 -4.43
C THR A 182 -15.87 2.33 -5.93
N ASN A 183 -15.27 3.23 -6.71
CA ASN A 183 -15.31 3.20 -8.17
C ASN A 183 -14.15 2.40 -8.78
N ALA A 184 -13.13 2.06 -7.98
CA ALA A 184 -12.03 1.19 -8.37
C ALA A 184 -12.56 -0.11 -9.00
N SER A 185 -11.88 -0.61 -10.03
CA SER A 185 -12.38 -1.71 -10.85
C SER A 185 -12.66 -2.98 -10.05
N SER A 186 -11.81 -3.26 -9.05
CA SER A 186 -11.86 -4.48 -8.27
C SER A 186 -12.14 -4.22 -6.79
N ARG A 187 -11.92 -2.99 -6.28
CA ARG A 187 -12.19 -2.55 -4.90
C ARG A 187 -11.72 -3.58 -3.87
N TRP A 188 -10.47 -3.99 -4.02
CA TRP A 188 -9.83 -4.88 -3.06
C TRP A 188 -9.14 -4.07 -1.96
N THR A 189 -9.01 -4.73 -0.82
CA THR A 189 -8.15 -4.32 0.29
C THR A 189 -7.31 -5.51 0.68
N MET A 190 -5.99 -5.34 0.67
CA MET A 190 -5.02 -6.39 0.97
C MET A 190 -4.16 -5.98 2.15
N TRP A 191 -3.80 -6.92 3.01
CA TRP A 191 -2.83 -6.72 4.09
C TRP A 191 -2.08 -8.02 4.36
N LEU A 192 -0.95 -7.89 5.05
CA LEU A 192 -0.19 -9.01 5.59
C LEU A 192 -0.58 -9.19 7.06
N GLN A 193 -0.59 -10.42 7.54
CA GLN A 193 -0.79 -10.68 8.97
C GLN A 193 -0.01 -11.90 9.41
N ARG A 194 0.22 -12.01 10.71
CA ARG A 194 0.82 -13.23 11.28
C ARG A 194 -0.11 -14.42 11.08
N SER A 195 0.45 -15.54 10.63
CA SER A 195 -0.31 -16.78 10.45
C SER A 195 -0.71 -17.39 11.80
N ASP A 196 -1.95 -17.85 11.92
CA ASP A 196 -2.43 -18.60 13.09
C ASP A 196 -1.71 -19.95 13.28
N GLN A 197 -1.17 -20.49 12.18
CA GLN A 197 -0.27 -21.64 12.22
C GLN A 197 1.11 -21.20 12.69
N GLN A 198 1.33 -21.18 14.00
CA GLN A 198 2.68 -21.23 14.55
C GLN A 198 3.35 -22.53 14.06
N VAL A 199 4.19 -22.43 13.03
CA VAL A 199 5.13 -23.49 12.72
C VAL A 199 6.04 -23.61 13.96
N LEU A 200 6.09 -24.79 14.55
CA LEU A 200 6.91 -25.16 15.71
C LEU A 200 8.43 -25.12 15.42
N THR A 201 8.87 -24.33 14.46
CA THR A 201 10.27 -24.05 14.18
C THR A 201 10.59 -22.70 14.78
N SER A 202 11.51 -22.70 15.75
CA SER A 202 12.21 -21.50 16.19
C SER A 202 12.55 -20.62 14.99
N PRO A 203 12.45 -19.29 15.11
CA PRO A 203 12.76 -18.43 13.98
C PRO A 203 14.18 -18.74 13.51
N ARG A 204 14.34 -19.22 12.29
CA ARG A 204 15.64 -19.23 11.63
C ARG A 204 15.87 -17.84 11.08
N PHE A 205 16.07 -16.88 11.98
CA PHE A 205 16.73 -15.65 11.62
C PHE A 205 18.17 -16.03 11.28
N LYS A 206 18.66 -15.60 10.11
CA LYS A 206 20.06 -15.77 9.75
C LYS A 206 20.90 -15.07 10.82
N GLU A 207 21.61 -15.85 11.62
CA GLU A 207 22.77 -15.31 12.34
C GLU A 207 23.84 -15.06 11.28
N ASP A 208 24.29 -13.81 11.19
CA ASP A 208 25.42 -13.42 10.34
C ASP A 208 26.65 -14.28 10.66
N GLU A 209 27.22 -14.93 9.63
CA GLU A 209 28.59 -15.47 9.64
C GLU A 209 29.60 -14.41 9.18
#